data_AF-A0A4V1J1C9-F1
#
_entry.id   AF-A0A4V1J1C9-F1
#
_cell.length_a   1.000
_cell.length_b   1.000
_cell.length_c   1.000
_cell.angle_alpha   90.00
_cell.angle_beta   90.00
_cell.angle_gamma   90.00
#
_symmetry.space_group_name_H-M   'P 1'
#
loop_
_entity.id
_entity.type
_entity.pdbx_description
1 polymer ?
#
loop_
_entity_poly.entity_id
_entity_poly.type
_entity_poly.pdbx_seq_one_letter_code
_entity_poly.pdbx_strand_id
1 'polypeptide(L)'
;TYYTPSNDACGGNSSPSAMVAALAKSDFGGDYGGNTEKSPQCGRCVEVQGPLGSVVVKIVDMCENCPSGHVDLGKSAFLKVAKEEAGKLTASWKF
;
A
#
# COMPACT_ATOMS: atom_id res chain seq x y z
N THR A 1 -2.35 -3.77 -6.88
CA THR A 1 -1.25 -3.83 -7.87
C THR A 1 0.06 -3.76 -7.11
N TYR A 2 1.17 -3.35 -7.72
CA TYR A 2 2.36 -2.96 -6.97
C TYR A 2 3.06 -1.73 -7.54
N TYR A 3 3.88 -1.09 -6.72
CA TYR A 3 4.71 0.06 -7.06
C TYR A 3 6.13 -0.07 -6.46
N THR A 4 7.02 0.85 -6.86
CA THR A 4 8.33 1.02 -6.22
C THR A 4 8.26 2.21 -5.26
N PRO A 5 8.31 1.97 -3.93
CA PRO A 5 8.27 3.04 -2.94
C PRO A 5 9.42 4.04 -3.10
N SER A 6 9.14 5.30 -2.79
CA SER A 6 10.13 6.39 -2.79
C SER A 6 9.72 7.49 -1.84
N ASN A 7 8.94 8.48 -2.28
CA ASN A 7 8.43 9.59 -1.45
C ASN A 7 7.03 9.25 -0.93
N ASP A 8 6.92 9.02 0.37
CA ASP A 8 5.74 8.45 1.00
C ASP A 8 4.75 9.55 1.43
N ALA A 9 3.45 9.40 1.14
CA ALA A 9 2.43 10.37 1.56
C ALA A 9 2.32 10.54 3.09
N CYS A 10 2.75 9.55 3.87
CA CYS A 10 2.89 9.63 5.33
C CYS A 10 4.11 10.42 5.80
N GLY A 11 4.92 10.91 4.88
CA GLY A 11 6.19 11.57 5.16
C GLY A 11 7.36 10.60 5.11
N GLY A 12 8.52 11.11 4.73
CA GLY A 12 9.75 10.33 4.60
C GLY A 12 9.78 9.45 3.36
N ASN A 13 10.72 8.51 3.33
CA ASN A 13 10.98 7.66 2.17
C ASN A 13 11.09 6.18 2.52
N SER A 14 10.35 5.32 1.81
CA SER A 14 10.49 3.87 1.90
C SER A 14 11.41 3.31 0.80
N SER A 15 12.18 2.28 1.14
CA SER A 15 13.03 1.59 0.16
C SER A 15 12.21 0.64 -0.74
N PRO A 16 12.73 0.28 -1.93
CA PRO A 16 12.11 -0.74 -2.79
C PRO A 16 11.92 -2.12 -2.14
N SER A 17 12.70 -2.41 -1.09
CA SER A 17 12.66 -3.66 -0.34
C SER A 17 11.67 -3.66 0.83
N ALA A 18 11.04 -2.52 1.13
CA ALA A 18 10.17 -2.38 2.30
C ALA A 18 8.84 -3.13 2.14
N MET A 19 8.33 -3.66 3.26
CA MET A 19 7.00 -4.28 3.35
C MET A 19 5.96 -3.20 3.63
N VAL A 20 5.66 -2.43 2.60
CA VAL A 20 4.78 -1.25 2.68
C VAL A 20 3.68 -1.31 1.63
N ALA A 21 2.68 -0.46 1.79
CA ALA A 21 1.63 -0.28 0.80
C ALA A 21 1.09 1.16 0.78
N ALA A 22 0.47 1.48 -0.36
CA ALA A 22 -0.33 2.66 -0.55
C ALA A 22 -1.83 2.30 -0.52
N LEU A 23 -2.64 3.09 0.19
CA LEU A 23 -4.10 2.97 0.14
C LEU A 23 -4.68 3.88 -0.94
N ALA A 24 -5.83 3.50 -1.50
CA ALA A 24 -6.60 4.40 -2.35
C ALA A 24 -6.89 5.72 -1.63
N LYS A 25 -6.88 6.83 -2.37
CA LYS A 25 -7.15 8.17 -1.82
C LYS A 25 -8.37 8.22 -0.91
N SER A 26 -9.49 7.61 -1.33
CA SER A 26 -10.73 7.55 -0.55
C SER A 26 -10.59 6.87 0.82
N ASP A 27 -9.62 5.95 0.98
CA ASP A 27 -9.46 5.11 2.15
C ASP A 27 -8.28 5.59 3.02
N PHE A 28 -7.30 6.27 2.41
CA PHE A 28 -6.15 6.84 3.07
C PHE A 28 -6.55 8.02 3.98
N GLY A 29 -7.44 8.91 3.53
CA GLY A 29 -7.85 10.09 4.31
C GLY A 29 -6.75 11.15 4.48
N GLY A 30 -7.06 12.23 5.22
CA GLY A 30 -6.19 13.40 5.38
C GLY A 30 -6.51 14.53 4.39
N ASP A 31 -5.97 15.74 4.63
CA ASP A 31 -6.17 16.88 3.73
C ASP A 31 -5.14 16.87 2.59
N TYR A 32 -5.64 16.87 1.36
CA TYR A 32 -4.86 16.78 0.13
C TYR A 32 -4.18 18.11 -0.28
N GLY A 33 -3.78 18.92 0.71
CA GLY A 33 -3.10 20.22 0.55
C GLY A 33 -1.82 20.33 1.38
N GLY A 34 -1.20 19.20 1.71
CA GLY A 34 0.05 19.14 2.50
C GLY A 34 -0.09 18.51 3.89
N ASN A 35 -1.25 17.95 4.26
CA ASN A 35 -1.43 17.23 5.53
C ASN A 35 -1.66 15.72 5.33
N THR A 36 -1.21 15.14 4.21
CA THR A 36 -1.29 13.67 3.99
C THR A 36 -0.54 12.91 5.08
N GLU A 37 0.53 13.50 5.63
CA GLU A 37 1.30 12.96 6.76
C GLU A 37 0.47 12.79 8.04
N LYS A 38 -0.66 13.50 8.15
CA LYS A 38 -1.60 13.41 9.28
C LYS A 38 -2.74 12.43 9.02
N SER A 39 -2.70 11.66 7.93
CA SER A 39 -3.66 10.60 7.69
C SER A 39 -3.72 9.66 8.90
N PRO A 40 -4.92 9.28 9.37
CA PRO A 40 -5.06 8.30 10.45
C PRO A 40 -4.59 6.89 10.04
N GLN A 41 -4.33 6.66 8.75
CA GLN A 41 -3.84 5.38 8.25
C GLN A 41 -2.32 5.26 8.32
N CYS A 42 -1.61 6.38 8.45
CA CYS A 42 -0.16 6.35 8.49
C CYS A 42 0.38 5.50 9.63
N GLY A 43 1.28 4.56 9.28
CA GLY A 43 1.90 3.64 10.22
C GLY A 43 1.02 2.46 10.65
N ARG A 44 -0.26 2.42 10.25
CA ARG A 44 -1.10 1.23 10.46
C ARG A 44 -0.61 0.07 9.59
N CYS A 45 -0.86 -1.14 10.05
CA CYS A 45 -0.58 -2.33 9.25
C CYS A 45 -1.87 -2.92 8.70
N VAL A 46 -1.76 -3.57 7.54
CA VAL A 46 -2.83 -4.40 6.98
C VAL A 46 -2.25 -5.77 6.63
N GLU A 47 -3.02 -6.82 6.89
CA GLU A 47 -2.74 -8.16 6.39
C GLU A 47 -3.41 -8.33 5.03
N VAL A 48 -2.63 -8.68 4.01
CA VAL A 48 -3.10 -8.91 2.64
C VAL A 48 -2.91 -10.38 2.30
N GLN A 49 -3.97 -11.04 1.85
CA GLN A 49 -3.96 -12.44 1.47
C GLN A 49 -4.16 -12.58 -0.04
N GLY A 50 -3.21 -13.23 -0.70
CA GLY A 50 -3.25 -13.55 -2.12
C GLY A 50 -2.97 -15.03 -2.39
N PRO A 51 -2.87 -15.42 -3.67
CA PRO A 51 -2.78 -16.83 -4.08
C PRO A 51 -1.51 -17.55 -3.62
N LEU A 52 -0.42 -16.84 -3.34
CA LEU A 52 0.85 -17.45 -2.87
C LEU A 52 1.03 -17.41 -1.35
N GLY A 53 0.17 -16.71 -0.62
CA GLY A 53 0.30 -16.55 0.83
C GLY A 53 -0.29 -15.24 1.34
N SER A 54 0.10 -14.85 2.55
CA SER A 54 -0.23 -13.54 3.13
C SER A 54 1.02 -12.74 3.46
N VAL A 55 0.84 -11.41 3.55
CA VAL A 55 1.88 -10.47 3.96
C VAL A 55 1.26 -9.38 4.83
N VAL A 56 1.97 -8.97 5.87
CA VAL A 56 1.62 -7.77 6.65
C VAL A 56 2.45 -6.61 6.12
N VAL A 57 1.79 -5.53 5.74
CA VAL A 57 2.42 -4.32 5.21
C VAL A 57 2.03 -3.10 6.01
N LYS A 58 2.98 -2.18 6.17
CA LYS A 58 2.73 -0.88 6.79
C LYS A 58 2.19 0.10 5.74
N ILE A 59 1.11 0.79 6.06
CA ILE A 59 0.59 1.87 5.23
C ILE A 59 1.49 3.09 5.40
N VAL A 60 2.13 3.49 4.29
CA VAL A 60 3.04 4.63 4.25
C VAL A 60 2.65 5.63 3.18
N ASP A 61 1.82 5.23 2.22
CA ASP A 61 1.60 6.03 1.04
C ASP A 61 0.13 6.05 0.59
N MET A 62 -0.15 6.88 -0.39
CA MET A 62 -1.46 7.07 -1.00
C MET A 62 -1.38 6.84 -2.50
N CYS A 63 -2.28 6.02 -3.03
CA CYS A 63 -2.48 5.88 -4.46
C CYS A 63 -3.64 6.77 -4.93
N GLU A 64 -3.32 7.89 -5.59
CA GLU A 64 -4.31 8.88 -6.04
C GLU A 64 -5.29 8.35 -7.10
N ASN A 65 -4.81 7.45 -7.95
CA ASN A 65 -5.57 6.92 -9.09
C ASN A 65 -6.19 5.55 -8.80
N CYS A 66 -6.06 5.05 -7.57
CA CYS A 66 -6.62 3.76 -7.18
C CYS A 66 -8.09 3.91 -6.75
N PRO A 67 -8.97 2.97 -7.13
CA PRO A 67 -10.35 2.95 -6.65
C PRO A 67 -10.41 2.56 -5.16
N SER A 68 -11.48 2.95 -4.46
CA SER A 68 -11.73 2.54 -3.07
C SER A 68 -11.66 1.02 -2.90
N GLY A 69 -11.11 0.58 -1.77
CA GLY A 69 -10.84 -0.80 -1.42
C GLY A 69 -9.52 -1.35 -1.98
N HIS A 70 -8.79 -0.56 -2.79
CA HIS A 70 -7.55 -1.00 -3.41
C HIS A 70 -6.33 -0.73 -2.54
N VAL A 71 -5.50 -1.76 -2.37
CA VAL A 71 -4.19 -1.70 -1.71
C VAL A 71 -3.12 -1.88 -2.78
N ASP A 72 -2.25 -0.89 -2.93
CA ASP A 72 -1.13 -0.93 -3.86
C ASP A 72 0.16 -1.30 -3.11
N LEU A 73 0.65 -2.52 -3.32
CA LEU A 73 1.74 -3.07 -2.51
C LEU A 73 3.10 -2.55 -2.98
N GLY A 74 4.04 -2.36 -2.06
CA GLY A 74 5.44 -2.28 -2.44
C GLY A 74 5.86 -3.57 -3.16
N LYS A 75 6.68 -3.47 -4.21
CA LYS A 75 7.08 -4.62 -5.05
C LYS A 75 7.52 -5.84 -4.23
N SER A 76 8.35 -5.67 -3.20
CA SER A 76 8.77 -6.78 -2.34
C SER A 76 7.63 -7.45 -1.56
N ALA A 77 6.60 -6.70 -1.16
CA ALA A 77 5.42 -7.26 -0.50
C ALA A 77 4.52 -8.00 -1.50
N PHE A 78 4.33 -7.45 -2.70
CA PHE A 78 3.54 -8.10 -3.75
C PHE A 78 4.08 -9.49 -4.10
N LEU A 79 5.41 -9.62 -4.20
CA LEU A 79 6.08 -10.89 -4.50
C LEU A 79 5.90 -11.96 -3.41
N LYS A 80 5.38 -11.61 -2.22
CA LYS A 80 5.01 -12.58 -1.18
C LYS A 80 3.63 -13.19 -1.41
N VAL A 81 2.76 -12.53 -2.16
CA VAL A 81 1.36 -12.93 -2.32
C VAL A 81 0.98 -13.27 -3.77
N ALA A 82 1.76 -12.83 -4.76
CA ALA A 82 1.60 -13.21 -6.17
C ALA A 82 2.92 -13.14 -6.95
N LYS A 83 2.92 -13.77 -8.13
CA LYS A 83 4.01 -13.67 -9.10
C LYS A 83 4.02 -12.28 -9.74
N GLU A 84 5.21 -11.77 -10.05
CA GLU A 84 5.36 -10.43 -10.64
C GLU A 84 4.53 -10.25 -11.91
N GLU A 85 4.52 -11.25 -12.81
CA GLU A 85 3.80 -11.21 -14.08
C GLU A 85 2.29 -11.02 -13.95
N ALA A 86 1.71 -11.24 -12.76
CA ALA A 86 0.29 -11.01 -12.53
C ALA A 86 -0.06 -9.52 -12.64
N GLY A 87 0.83 -8.61 -12.21
CA GLY A 87 0.64 -7.15 -12.22
C GLY A 87 -0.44 -6.61 -11.28
N LYS A 88 -1.57 -7.30 -11.20
CA LYS A 88 -2.74 -7.05 -10.37
C LYS A 88 -3.33 -8.39 -9.94
N LEU A 89 -3.87 -8.45 -8.74
CA LEU A 89 -4.63 -9.61 -8.28
C LEU A 89 -5.84 -9.14 -7.46
N THR A 90 -6.87 -9.96 -7.44
CA THR A 90 -7.98 -9.83 -6.49
C THR A 90 -7.56 -10.49 -5.18
N ALA A 91 -7.48 -9.70 -4.11
CA ALA A 91 -7.08 -10.15 -2.77
C ALA A 91 -8.09 -9.68 -1.73
N SER A 92 -8.12 -10.40 -0.61
CA SER A 92 -8.73 -9.92 0.63
C SER A 92 -7.67 -9.29 1.51
N TRP A 93 -8.04 -8.22 2.22
CA TRP A 93 -7.18 -7.59 3.21
C TRP A 93 -7.98 -7.07 4.40
N LYS A 94 -7.30 -6.88 5.53
CA LYS A 94 -7.88 -6.38 6.78
C LYS A 94 -6.84 -5.58 7.56
N PHE A 95 -7.31 -4.65 8.39
CA PHE A 95 -6.51 -3.98 9.40
C PHE A 95 -6.16 -4.90 10.56
#